data_AF-A0A528ANS5-F1
#
_entry.id   AF-A0A528ANS5-F1
#
_cell.length_a   1.000
_cell.length_b   1.000
_cell.length_c   1.000
_cell.angle_alpha   90.00
_cell.angle_beta   90.00
_cell.angle_gamma   90.00
#
_symmetry.space_group_name_H-M   'P 1'
#
loop_
_entity.id
_entity.type
_entity.pdbx_description
1 polymer ?
#
loop_
_entity_poly.entity_id
_entity_poly.type
_entity_poly.pdbx_seq_one_letter_code
_entity_poly.pdbx_strand_id
1 'polypeptide(L)' 'MPAESKAKVIERNRAPRVQIAYDVETYGSPTTIELPFVMGVMADLSGASQTKEAMKSVLDRSFLETDAN' A
#
# COMPACT_ATOMS: atom_id res chain seq x y z
N MET A 1 -13.42 -0.19 4.87
CA MET A 1 -14.30 -0.26 6.06
C MET A 1 -13.46 -0.75 7.23
N PRO A 2 -13.48 -0.09 8.40
CA PRO A 2 -12.67 -0.51 9.53
C PRO A 2 -13.07 -1.93 9.95
N ALA A 3 -12.09 -2.74 10.34
CA ALA A 3 -12.32 -4.09 10.84
C ALA A 3 -13.22 -4.05 12.08
N GLU A 4 -14.26 -4.88 12.11
CA GLU A 4 -15.25 -4.90 13.19
C GLU A 4 -14.57 -5.27 14.52
N SER A 5 -14.78 -4.46 15.57
CA SER A 5 -14.11 -4.68 16.85
C SER A 5 -14.66 -5.94 17.55
N LYS A 6 -13.79 -6.69 18.23
CA LYS A 6 -14.18 -7.91 18.96
C LYS A 6 -15.26 -7.66 20.03
N ALA A 7 -15.35 -6.43 20.54
CA ALA A 7 -16.39 -6.00 21.47
C ALA A 7 -17.80 -6.03 20.82
N LYS A 8 -17.94 -5.59 19.56
CA LYS A 8 -19.22 -5.65 18.82
C LYS A 8 -19.70 -7.09 18.58
N VAL A 9 -18.76 -8.02 18.42
CA VAL A 9 -19.08 -9.46 18.27
C VAL A 9 -19.59 -10.08 19.58
N ILE A 10 -19.03 -9.69 20.74
CA ILE A 10 -19.45 -10.17 22.06
C ILE A 10 -20.85 -9.65 22.43
N GLU A 11 -21.15 -8.40 22.09
CA GLU A 11 -22.48 -7.80 22.27
C GLU A 11 -23.57 -8.59 21.54
N ARG A 12 -23.33 -8.97 20.28
CA ARG A 12 -24.29 -9.71 19.45
C ARG A 12 -24.55 -11.14 19.91
N ASN A 13 -23.51 -11.83 20.42
CA ASN A 13 -23.60 -13.27 20.71
C ASN A 13 -23.94 -13.58 22.18
N ARG A 14 -23.45 -12.77 23.15
CA ARG A 14 -23.73 -12.97 24.59
C ARG A 14 -23.32 -11.75 25.42
N ALA A 15 -24.15 -10.70 25.43
CA ALA A 15 -23.88 -9.47 26.17
C ALA A 15 -23.63 -9.74 27.68
N PRO A 16 -22.45 -9.39 28.23
CA PRO A 16 -22.16 -9.50 29.65
C PRO A 16 -22.88 -8.39 30.44
N ARG A 17 -22.98 -8.56 31.77
CA ARG A 17 -23.71 -7.62 32.65
C ARG A 17 -23.13 -6.19 32.66
N VAL A 18 -21.84 -6.05 32.34
CA VAL A 18 -21.17 -4.77 32.13
C VAL A 18 -20.24 -4.95 30.94
N GLN A 19 -20.35 -4.07 29.94
CA GLN A 19 -19.48 -4.05 28.76
C GLN A 19 -19.02 -2.61 28.50
N ILE A 20 -17.71 -2.43 28.36
CA ILE A 20 -17.11 -1.14 27.99
C ILE A 20 -16.59 -1.30 26.57
N ALA A 21 -17.11 -0.49 25.65
CA ALA A 21 -16.67 -0.45 24.26
C ALA A 21 -16.10 0.94 23.95
N TYR A 22 -15.06 0.96 23.11
CA TYR A 22 -14.52 2.18 22.53
C TYR A 22 -14.97 2.22 21.08
N ASP A 23 -15.82 3.19 20.74
CA ASP A 23 -16.10 3.54 19.36
C ASP A 23 -15.38 4.84 19.03
N VAL A 24 -14.73 4.89 17.88
CA VAL A 24 -14.05 6.11 17.42
C VAL A 24 -15.06 6.87 16.58
N GLU A 25 -15.72 7.85 17.20
CA GLU A 25 -16.60 8.78 16.48
C GLU A 25 -15.75 9.65 15.55
N THR A 26 -15.74 9.30 14.27
CA THR A 26 -14.99 10.05 13.26
C THR A 26 -15.75 11.25 12.70
N TYR A 27 -17.00 11.51 13.11
CA TYR A 27 -17.82 12.64 12.64
C TYR A 27 -17.85 12.83 11.10
N GLY A 28 -17.71 11.74 10.34
CA GLY A 28 -17.60 11.81 8.88
C GLY A 28 -16.27 12.39 8.36
N SER A 29 -15.23 12.42 9.21
CA SER A 29 -13.90 12.90 8.87
C SER A 29 -13.41 12.22 7.59
N PRO A 30 -12.98 13.00 6.59
CA PRO A 30 -12.48 12.44 5.36
C PRO A 30 -11.29 11.53 5.67
N THR A 31 -11.37 10.27 5.23
CA THR A 31 -10.22 9.38 5.28
C THR A 31 -9.22 9.86 4.24
N THR A 32 -8.15 10.52 4.68
CA THR A 32 -7.05 10.87 3.79
C THR A 32 -6.37 9.59 3.31
N ILE A 33 -6.48 9.32 2.02
CA ILE A 33 -5.70 8.28 1.36
C ILE A 33 -4.44 8.95 0.84
N GLU A 34 -3.29 8.51 1.33
CA GLU A 34 -2.01 8.95 0.81
C GLU A 34 -1.75 8.23 -0.52
N LEU A 35 -1.66 9.01 -1.61
CA LEU A 35 -1.27 8.51 -2.92
C LEU A 35 0.23 8.73 -3.10
N PRO A 36 1.05 7.67 -3.20
CA PRO A 36 2.48 7.84 -3.44
C PRO A 36 2.71 8.42 -4.83
N PHE A 37 3.57 9.42 -4.92
CA PHE A 37 4.05 9.93 -6.21
C PHE A 37 5.20 9.07 -6.70
N VAL A 38 4.98 8.35 -7.81
CA VAL A 38 5.99 7.46 -8.43
C VAL A 38 6.40 8.06 -9.77
N MET A 39 7.70 8.20 -10.01
CA MET A 39 8.25 8.72 -11.26
C MET A 39 9.04 7.63 -12.00
N GLY A 40 8.66 7.37 -13.25
CA GLY A 40 9.42 6.52 -14.16
C GLY A 40 10.49 7.34 -14.91
N VAL A 41 11.74 6.88 -14.87
CA VAL A 41 12.85 7.47 -15.63
C VAL A 41 13.28 6.49 -16.72
N MET A 42 13.38 6.96 -17.95
CA MET A 42 13.90 6.19 -19.09
C MET A 42 15.16 6.87 -19.62
N ALA A 43 16.25 6.12 -19.72
CA ALA A 43 17.54 6.61 -20.20
C ALA A 43 18.28 5.50 -20.95
N ASP A 44 19.16 5.88 -21.89
CA ASP A 44 20.11 4.95 -22.48
C ASP A 44 21.30 4.76 -21.51
N LEU A 45 21.24 3.69 -20.72
CA LEU A 45 22.28 3.31 -19.76
C LEU A 45 23.14 2.14 -20.28
N SER A 46 22.75 1.51 -21.38
CA SER A 46 23.42 0.31 -21.91
C SER A 46 24.61 0.61 -22.79
N GLY A 47 24.62 1.74 -23.49
CA GLY A 47 25.68 2.09 -24.43
C GLY A 47 26.00 0.94 -25.41
N ALA A 48 27.28 0.60 -25.55
CA ALA A 48 27.77 -0.49 -26.41
C ALA A 48 27.92 -1.85 -25.68
N SER A 49 27.23 -2.04 -24.55
CA SER A 49 27.34 -3.28 -23.77
C SER A 49 26.79 -4.49 -24.52
N GLN A 50 27.51 -5.62 -24.46
CA GLN A 50 27.14 -6.89 -25.07
C GLN A 50 26.55 -7.89 -24.06
N THR A 51 26.21 -7.45 -22.85
CA THR A 51 25.58 -8.33 -21.85
C THR A 51 24.18 -8.75 -22.28
N LYS A 52 23.73 -9.92 -21.81
CA LYS A 52 22.39 -10.44 -22.12
C LYS A 52 21.29 -9.46 -21.70
N GLU A 53 21.49 -8.77 -20.59
CA GLU A 53 20.59 -7.78 -20.02
C GLU A 53 20.49 -6.53 -20.90
N ALA A 54 21.61 -6.03 -21.42
CA ALA A 54 21.63 -4.87 -22.32
C ALA A 54 20.96 -5.16 -23.68
N MET A 55 21.03 -6.41 -24.13
CA MET A 55 20.44 -6.85 -25.40
C MET A 55 18.94 -7.14 -25.33
N LYS A 56 18.31 -7.13 -24.14
CA LYS A 56 16.86 -7.36 -24.02
C LYS A 56 16.07 -6.30 -24.78
N SER A 57 14.95 -6.70 -25.39
CA SER A 57 13.98 -5.77 -25.96
C SER A 57 13.44 -4.83 -24.88
N VAL A 58 13.00 -3.63 -25.25
CA VAL A 58 12.42 -2.65 -24.32
C VAL A 58 11.23 -3.24 -23.57
N LEU A 59 10.41 -4.07 -24.23
CA LEU A 59 9.24 -4.71 -23.62
C LEU A 59 9.58 -5.76 -22.56
N ASP A 60 10.80 -6.31 -22.62
CA ASP A 60 11.27 -7.34 -21.68
C ASP A 60 12.05 -6.74 -20.49
N ARG A 61 12.18 -5.41 -20.44
CA ARG A 61 12.87 -4.69 -19.35
C ARG A 61 11.85 -4.23 -18.31
N SER A 62 12.07 -4.61 -17.06
CA SER A 62 11.32 -4.10 -15.91
C SER A 62 11.92 -2.78 -15.40
N PHE A 63 11.08 -1.91 -14.83
CA PHE A 63 11.59 -0.80 -14.03
C PHE A 63 12.30 -1.33 -12.79
N LEU A 64 13.42 -0.71 -12.44
CA LEU A 64 14.07 -0.91 -11.16
C LEU A 64 13.73 0.28 -10.26
N GLU A 65 13.48 -0.01 -8.99
CA GLU A 65 13.39 1.03 -7.95
C GLU A 65 14.79 1.60 -7.71
N THR A 66 14.89 2.92 -7.61
CA THR A 66 16.16 3.61 -7.35
C THR A 66 15.90 4.72 -6.35
N ASP A 67 16.77 4.76 -5.34
CA ASP A 67 16.83 5.77 -4.31
C ASP A 67 18.26 6.36 -4.30
N ALA A 68 18.49 7.44 -3.57
CA ALA A 68 19.81 8.04 -3.38
C ALA A 68 20.73 7.22 -2.46
N ASN A 69 20.21 6.18 -1.80
CA ASN A 69 20.91 5.36 -0.80
C ASN A 69 21.63 4.14 -1.40
#